data_AF-A0A3L6REL7-F1
#
_entry.id   AF-A0A3L6REL7-F1
#
_cell.length_a   1.000
_cell.length_b   1.000
_cell.length_c   1.000
_cell.angle_alpha   90.00
_cell.angle_beta   90.00
_cell.angle_gamma   90.00
#
_symmetry.space_group_name_H-M   'P 1'
#
loop_
_entity.id
_entity.type
_entity.pdbx_description
1 polymer ?
#
loop_
_entity_poly.entity_id
_entity_poly.type
_entity_poly.pdbx_seq_one_letter_code
_entity_poly.pdbx_strand_id
1 'polypeptide(L)'
;MAISFYGVEATLDVYGFPLGNDQISPADYKDSKTHFYVEWTDKSTGDWHIHYGFNGAPQPVGYLPKSLLPGLIDKPVEISFGGLVSHRKPQPSPPMGNGRLPATTAAASFSDLRVIDENGNKFAVNINLPVRISSTTCYFLSGIDTRKSRFFYGGAGCDD
;
A
#
# COMPACT_ATOMS: atom_id res chain seq x y z
N MET A 1 1.46 25.50 -10.54
CA MET A 1 2.68 24.73 -10.25
C MET A 1 2.23 23.31 -9.91
N ALA A 2 2.58 22.32 -10.73
CA ALA A 2 2.20 20.93 -10.45
C ALA A 2 3.12 20.41 -9.34
N ILE A 3 2.54 19.97 -8.22
CA ILE A 3 3.32 19.36 -7.16
C ILE A 3 3.77 18.00 -7.69
N SER A 4 5.09 17.80 -7.77
CA SER A 4 5.69 16.53 -8.20
C SER A 4 6.09 15.75 -6.97
N PHE A 5 5.67 14.49 -6.91
CA PHE A 5 6.01 13.56 -5.83
C PHE A 5 6.98 12.51 -6.36
N TYR A 6 7.82 12.01 -5.47
CA TYR A 6 8.95 11.12 -5.75
C TYR A 6 8.98 9.91 -4.80
N GLY A 7 7.94 9.73 -3.98
CA GLY A 7 7.88 8.62 -3.05
C GLY A 7 6.56 8.56 -2.30
N VAL A 8 6.39 7.48 -1.55
CA VAL A 8 5.17 7.13 -0.84
C VAL A 8 5.47 6.43 0.50
N GLU A 9 4.64 6.73 1.50
CA GLU A 9 4.58 6.00 2.77
C GLU A 9 3.14 5.56 3.02
N ALA A 10 2.95 4.33 3.49
CA ALA A 10 1.65 3.85 3.94
C ALA A 10 1.78 2.81 5.05
N THR A 11 0.79 2.79 5.93
CA THR A 11 0.59 1.73 6.92
C THR A 11 -0.52 0.82 6.43
N LEU A 12 -0.25 -0.48 6.35
CA LEU A 12 -1.22 -1.52 6.03
C LEU A 12 -1.70 -2.18 7.32
N ASP A 13 -2.99 -2.05 7.63
CA ASP A 13 -3.62 -2.68 8.78
C ASP A 13 -4.48 -3.88 8.33
N VAL A 14 -4.12 -5.11 8.71
CA VAL A 14 -4.90 -6.33 8.41
C VAL A 14 -5.26 -7.04 9.71
N TYR A 15 -6.53 -6.99 10.09
CA TYR A 15 -7.02 -7.60 11.34
C TYR A 15 -7.57 -9.01 11.12
N GLY A 16 -7.26 -9.94 12.02
CA GLY A 16 -7.91 -11.25 12.05
C GLY A 16 -7.47 -12.23 10.96
N PHE A 17 -6.36 -11.95 10.26
CA PHE A 17 -5.73 -12.88 9.33
C PHE A 17 -4.35 -13.30 9.89
N PRO A 18 -4.19 -14.55 10.33
CA PRO A 18 -2.87 -15.09 10.62
C PRO A 18 -2.15 -15.35 9.29
N LEU A 19 -1.26 -14.45 8.89
CA LEU A 19 -0.38 -14.65 7.73
C LEU A 19 0.53 -15.87 8.00
N GLY A 20 0.63 -16.79 7.03
CA GLY A 20 1.42 -18.02 7.15
C GLY A 20 2.93 -17.79 7.06
N ASN A 21 3.72 -18.78 7.51
CA ASN A 21 5.19 -18.72 7.64
C ASN A 21 5.96 -18.25 6.39
N ASP A 22 5.36 -18.39 5.20
CA ASP A 22 6.01 -18.10 3.91
C ASP A 22 5.41 -16.86 3.21
N GLN A 23 4.49 -16.15 3.87
CA GLN A 23 3.76 -15.00 3.33
C GLN A 23 4.20 -13.67 3.96
N ILE A 24 5.48 -13.62 4.39
CA ILE A 24 6.09 -12.73 5.41
C ILE A 24 6.02 -13.41 6.79
N SER A 25 6.98 -13.21 7.70
CA SER A 25 7.08 -13.93 9.00
C SER A 25 6.53 -13.13 10.20
N PRO A 26 5.21 -13.17 10.49
CA PRO A 26 4.57 -12.58 11.66
C PRO A 26 4.44 -13.52 12.86
N ALA A 27 4.98 -14.74 12.79
CA ALA A 27 5.07 -15.63 13.95
C ALA A 27 5.79 -14.98 15.15
N ASP A 28 6.71 -14.04 14.87
CA ASP A 28 7.43 -13.27 15.89
C ASP A 28 6.65 -12.06 16.43
N TYR A 29 5.67 -11.52 15.70
CA TYR A 29 5.20 -10.14 15.92
C TYR A 29 3.80 -9.98 16.51
N LYS A 30 2.93 -11.00 16.45
CA LYS A 30 1.55 -10.94 17.00
C LYS A 30 0.81 -9.63 16.64
N ASP A 31 1.02 -9.12 15.43
CA ASP A 31 0.56 -7.78 15.04
C ASP A 31 -0.34 -7.75 13.82
N SER A 32 -0.97 -6.59 13.62
CA SER A 32 -1.92 -6.34 12.53
C SER A 32 -1.49 -5.15 11.69
N LYS A 33 -0.26 -4.63 11.85
CA LYS A 33 0.18 -3.35 11.27
C LYS A 33 1.55 -3.46 10.61
N THR A 34 1.58 -3.39 9.29
CA THR A 34 2.80 -3.34 8.50
C THR A 34 3.01 -1.92 7.98
N HIS A 35 4.14 -1.32 8.29
CA HIS A 35 4.56 -0.07 7.66
C HIS A 35 5.35 -0.41 6.40
N PHE A 36 4.94 0.16 5.26
CA PHE A 36 5.65 0.04 3.99
C PHE A 36 5.98 1.43 3.46
N TYR A 37 7.24 1.61 3.09
CA TYR A 37 7.77 2.91 2.71
C TYR A 37 8.70 2.76 1.52
N VAL A 38 8.44 3.52 0.46
CA VAL A 38 9.26 3.52 -0.74
C VAL A 38 9.48 4.95 -1.17
N GLU A 39 10.72 5.34 -1.25
CA GLU A 39 11.09 6.71 -1.56
C GLU A 39 12.27 6.79 -2.51
N TRP A 40 12.27 7.82 -3.32
CA TRP A 40 13.47 8.30 -3.97
C TRP A 40 14.22 9.23 -3.00
N THR A 41 15.40 8.81 -2.55
CA THR A 41 16.16 9.52 -1.49
C THR A 41 17.28 10.39 -2.01
N ASP A 42 17.98 9.96 -3.05
CA ASP A 42 19.23 10.62 -3.47
C ASP A 42 19.18 11.07 -4.92
N LYS A 43 19.23 12.39 -5.13
CA LYS A 43 19.34 13.01 -6.45
C LYS A 43 20.61 12.57 -7.20
N SER A 44 21.66 12.20 -6.46
CA SER A 44 22.96 11.83 -7.01
C SER A 44 22.95 10.41 -7.60
N THR A 45 22.32 9.44 -6.93
CA THR A 45 22.20 8.07 -7.43
C THR A 45 20.98 7.91 -8.33
N GLY A 46 19.85 8.50 -7.97
CA GLY A 46 18.55 8.34 -8.62
C GLY A 46 17.81 7.05 -8.22
N ASP A 47 18.31 6.32 -7.23
CA ASP A 47 17.80 5.01 -6.84
C ASP A 47 16.59 5.13 -5.91
N TRP A 48 15.71 4.13 -5.96
CA TRP A 48 14.49 4.07 -5.14
C TRP A 48 14.72 3.16 -3.94
N HIS A 49 14.72 3.70 -2.74
CA HIS A 49 14.95 2.96 -1.51
C HIS A 49 13.65 2.37 -0.95
N ILE A 50 13.73 1.11 -0.54
CA ILE A 50 12.60 0.34 -0.02
C ILE A 50 12.86 0.04 1.46
N HIS A 51 11.85 0.36 2.27
CA HIS A 51 11.83 0.09 3.69
C HIS A 51 10.52 -0.59 4.08
N TYR A 52 10.58 -1.49 5.07
CA TYR A 52 9.37 -1.97 5.73
C TYR A 52 9.61 -2.10 7.23
N GLY A 53 8.54 -2.10 8.01
CA GLY A 53 8.60 -2.30 9.45
C GLY A 53 7.30 -2.86 10.01
N PHE A 54 7.41 -3.41 11.22
CA PHE A 54 6.30 -3.94 12.00
C PHE A 54 6.25 -3.20 13.32
N ASN A 55 5.10 -2.59 13.64
CA ASN A 55 4.89 -1.82 14.88
C ASN A 55 6.04 -0.86 15.27
N GLY A 56 6.67 -0.20 14.29
CA GLY A 56 7.87 0.58 14.54
C GLY A 56 8.37 1.31 13.30
N ALA A 57 9.52 1.96 13.43
CA ALA A 57 10.15 2.69 12.34
C ALA A 57 10.52 1.72 11.19
N PRO A 58 10.16 2.03 9.93
CA PRO A 58 10.58 1.24 8.77
C PRO A 58 12.09 1.07 8.72
N GLN A 59 12.55 -0.15 8.47
CA GLN A 59 13.96 -0.49 8.31
C GLN A 59 14.32 -0.62 6.83
N PRO A 60 15.55 -0.27 6.43
CA PRO A 60 15.99 -0.41 5.04
C PRO A 60 16.09 -1.88 4.66
N VAL A 61 15.60 -2.21 3.47
CA VAL A 61 15.52 -3.58 2.95
C VAL A 61 16.34 -3.71 1.68
N GLY A 62 16.41 -2.64 0.91
CA GLY A 62 17.16 -2.59 -0.33
C GLY A 62 16.78 -1.37 -1.16
N TYR A 63 17.13 -1.41 -2.44
CA TYR A 63 16.82 -0.36 -3.39
C TYR A 63 16.55 -0.94 -4.79
N LEU A 64 15.78 -0.19 -5.59
CA LEU A 64 15.63 -0.41 -7.02
C LEU A 64 16.53 0.60 -7.74
N PRO A 65 17.55 0.12 -8.47
CA PRO A 65 18.43 0.99 -9.24
C PRO A 65 17.66 1.83 -10.25
N LYS A 66 18.08 3.08 -10.45
CA LYS A 66 17.50 3.99 -11.46
C LYS A 66 17.47 3.39 -12.87
N SER A 67 18.44 2.52 -13.19
CA SER A 67 18.55 1.87 -14.49
C SER A 67 17.41 0.89 -14.77
N LEU A 68 16.76 0.35 -13.72
CA LEU A 68 15.57 -0.49 -13.85
C LEU A 68 14.29 0.33 -14.01
N LEU A 69 14.29 1.58 -13.53
CA LEU A 69 13.14 2.47 -13.51
C LEU A 69 13.48 3.84 -14.13
N PRO A 70 14.01 3.90 -15.36
CA PRO A 70 14.49 5.16 -15.94
C PRO A 70 13.36 6.18 -16.13
N GLY A 71 12.11 5.73 -16.24
CA GLY A 71 10.93 6.58 -16.33
C GLY A 71 10.50 7.25 -15.02
N LEU A 72 11.09 6.88 -13.88
CA LEU A 72 10.75 7.41 -12.55
C LEU A 72 11.85 8.32 -11.97
N ILE A 73 12.86 8.71 -12.76
CA ILE A 73 14.02 9.49 -12.28
C ILE A 73 13.72 10.99 -12.25
N ASP A 74 13.22 11.52 -13.37
CA ASP A 74 13.12 12.95 -13.64
C ASP A 74 11.70 13.38 -14.05
N LYS A 75 10.72 12.51 -13.79
CA LYS A 75 9.32 12.70 -14.18
C LYS A 75 8.41 12.55 -12.97
N PRO A 76 7.28 13.29 -12.93
CA PRO A 76 6.24 13.05 -11.94
C PRO A 76 5.81 11.58 -12.00
N VAL A 77 5.77 10.92 -10.85
CA VAL A 77 5.31 9.53 -10.75
C VAL A 77 3.82 9.48 -10.43
N GLU A 78 3.12 8.53 -11.06
CA GLU A 78 1.77 8.17 -10.61
C GLU A 78 1.91 7.22 -9.41
N ILE A 79 1.43 7.67 -8.25
CA ILE A 79 1.43 6.87 -7.02
C ILE A 79 0.02 6.34 -6.80
N SER A 80 -0.09 5.03 -6.65
CA SER A 80 -1.33 4.32 -6.34
C SER A 80 -1.21 3.55 -5.03
N PHE A 81 -2.28 3.55 -4.25
CA PHE A 81 -2.41 2.75 -3.03
C PHE A 81 -3.41 1.63 -3.28
N GLY A 82 -3.07 0.40 -2.92
CA GLY A 82 -3.98 -0.72 -3.08
C GLY A 82 -3.29 -2.06 -2.98
N GLY A 83 -3.96 -3.09 -3.50
CA GLY A 83 -3.48 -4.45 -3.51
C GLY A 83 -4.00 -5.22 -4.71
N LEU A 84 -3.47 -6.41 -4.90
CA LEU A 84 -3.85 -7.33 -5.95
C LEU A 84 -4.28 -8.65 -5.32
N VAL A 85 -5.39 -9.20 -5.79
CA VAL A 85 -5.74 -10.59 -5.59
C VAL A 85 -5.55 -11.32 -6.91
N SER A 86 -4.91 -12.48 -6.85
CA SER A 86 -4.71 -13.36 -8.00
C SER A 86 -4.94 -14.80 -7.59
N HIS A 87 -5.51 -15.57 -8.49
CA HIS A 87 -5.77 -17.00 -8.32
C HIS A 87 -5.61 -17.71 -9.66
N ARG A 88 -5.46 -19.04 -9.61
CA ARG A 88 -5.50 -19.86 -10.82
C ARG A 88 -6.90 -20.41 -10.99
N LYS A 89 -7.42 -20.40 -12.22
CA LYS A 89 -8.65 -21.14 -12.51
C LYS A 89 -8.38 -22.65 -12.37
N PRO A 90 -9.35 -23.44 -11.90
CA PRO A 90 -10.75 -23.07 -11.60
C PRO A 90 -11.01 -22.70 -10.13
N GLN A 91 -9.99 -22.38 -9.33
CA GLN A 91 -10.24 -21.97 -7.93
C GLN A 91 -11.03 -20.66 -7.89
N PRO A 92 -11.89 -20.43 -6.90
CA PRO A 92 -12.53 -19.14 -6.71
C PRO A 92 -11.51 -18.06 -6.34
N SER A 93 -11.91 -16.81 -6.61
CA SER A 93 -11.21 -15.62 -6.17
C SER A 93 -11.12 -15.61 -4.62
N PRO A 94 -9.93 -15.54 -4.00
CA PRO A 94 -9.80 -15.61 -2.55
C PRO A 94 -10.17 -14.28 -1.86
N PRO A 95 -10.35 -14.27 -0.53
CA PRO A 95 -10.60 -13.03 0.21
C PRO A 95 -9.49 -11.99 0.04
N MET A 96 -9.88 -10.71 -0.03
CA MET A 96 -8.93 -9.58 0.01
C MET A 96 -8.85 -9.02 1.44
N GLY A 97 -7.63 -8.72 1.90
CA GLY A 97 -7.40 -8.23 3.27
C GLY A 97 -7.84 -9.28 4.28
N ASN A 98 -8.82 -8.95 5.12
CA ASN A 98 -9.41 -9.90 6.07
C ASN A 98 -10.79 -10.44 5.65
N GLY A 99 -11.15 -10.30 4.37
CA GLY A 99 -12.40 -10.80 3.81
C GLY A 99 -13.65 -10.01 4.16
N ARG A 100 -13.55 -9.01 5.05
CA ARG A 100 -14.70 -8.19 5.45
C ARG A 100 -14.96 -7.09 4.44
N LEU A 101 -16.23 -6.74 4.27
CA LEU A 101 -16.62 -5.57 3.49
C LEU A 101 -16.19 -4.29 4.22
N PRO A 102 -15.73 -3.25 3.49
CA PRO A 102 -15.31 -1.96 4.04
C PRO A 102 -16.50 -1.08 4.50
N ALA A 103 -17.62 -1.70 4.86
CA ALA A 103 -18.78 -1.04 5.49
C ALA A 103 -18.56 -0.79 6.99
N THR A 104 -17.56 -1.44 7.59
CA THR A 104 -17.22 -1.29 9.02
C THR A 104 -15.74 -0.99 9.18
N THR A 105 -15.38 -0.37 10.30
CA THR A 105 -13.97 -0.13 10.66
C THR A 105 -13.19 -1.40 11.01
N ALA A 106 -13.83 -2.57 10.92
CA ALA A 106 -13.20 -3.87 11.17
C ALA A 106 -12.63 -4.51 9.91
N ALA A 107 -12.85 -3.93 8.73
CA ALA A 107 -12.15 -4.34 7.50
C ALA A 107 -10.67 -3.95 7.54
N ALA A 108 -9.87 -4.54 6.67
CA ALA A 108 -8.48 -4.13 6.48
C ALA A 108 -8.42 -2.67 5.98
N SER A 109 -7.34 -1.95 6.30
CA SER A 109 -7.17 -0.56 5.88
C SER A 109 -5.76 -0.24 5.43
N PHE A 110 -5.65 0.76 4.56
CA PHE A 110 -4.42 1.53 4.42
C PHE A 110 -4.60 2.83 5.19
N SER A 111 -3.68 3.15 6.10
CA SER A 111 -3.63 4.35 6.92
C SER A 111 -2.29 5.07 6.77
N ASP A 112 -2.16 6.26 7.36
CA ASP A 112 -0.96 7.09 7.29
C ASP A 112 -0.46 7.32 5.84
N LEU A 113 -1.37 7.43 4.88
CA LEU A 113 -1.01 7.63 3.49
C LEU A 113 -0.27 8.96 3.33
N ARG A 114 0.98 8.91 2.89
CA ARG A 114 1.81 10.09 2.62
C ARG A 114 2.49 9.97 1.28
N VAL A 115 2.67 11.11 0.64
CA VAL A 115 3.51 11.29 -0.54
C VAL A 115 4.73 12.12 -0.17
N ILE A 116 5.82 11.90 -0.88
CA ILE A 116 7.13 12.46 -0.53
C ILE A 116 7.58 13.32 -1.69
N ASP A 117 8.01 14.55 -1.41
CA ASP A 117 8.61 15.40 -2.44
C ASP A 117 10.08 15.06 -2.69
N GLU A 118 10.69 15.73 -3.67
CA GLU A 118 12.10 15.55 -4.03
C GLU A 118 13.11 15.90 -2.92
N ASN A 119 12.67 16.54 -1.84
CA ASN A 119 13.51 16.93 -0.71
C ASN A 119 13.30 15.98 0.50
N GLY A 120 12.51 14.92 0.32
CA GLY A 120 12.18 13.98 1.40
C GLY A 120 11.08 14.49 2.35
N ASN A 121 10.42 15.61 2.04
CA ASN A 121 9.33 16.10 2.88
C ASN A 121 8.09 15.24 2.65
N LYS A 122 7.46 14.81 3.75
CA LYS A 122 6.27 13.96 3.73
C LYS A 122 5.00 14.79 3.85
N PHE A 123 4.06 14.55 2.95
CA PHE A 123 2.75 15.20 2.92
C PHE A 123 1.64 14.17 3.03
N ALA A 124 0.73 14.37 3.98
CA ALA A 124 -0.43 13.52 4.13
C ALA A 124 -1.36 13.60 2.91
N VAL A 125 -1.84 12.45 2.43
CA VAL A 125 -2.85 12.40 1.37
C VAL A 125 -4.18 12.88 1.96
N ASN A 126 -4.56 14.10 1.62
CA ASN A 126 -5.74 14.79 2.12
C ASN A 126 -6.77 15.11 1.02
N ILE A 127 -6.66 14.45 -0.13
CA ILE A 127 -7.59 14.56 -1.26
C ILE A 127 -8.26 13.21 -1.53
N ASN A 128 -9.44 13.26 -2.14
CA ASN A 128 -10.04 12.05 -2.71
C ASN A 128 -9.23 11.64 -3.94
N LEU A 129 -8.87 10.36 -4.01
CA LEU A 129 -8.16 9.77 -5.14
C LEU A 129 -9.15 9.02 -6.05
N PRO A 130 -8.87 8.95 -7.37
CA PRO A 130 -9.59 8.05 -8.26
C PRO A 130 -9.48 6.61 -7.78
N VAL A 131 -10.61 5.89 -7.83
CA VAL A 131 -10.68 4.49 -7.39
C VAL A 131 -10.70 3.57 -8.61
N ARG A 132 -9.87 2.51 -8.57
CA ARG A 132 -9.84 1.46 -9.60
C ARG A 132 -10.08 0.11 -8.94
N ILE A 133 -11.17 -0.57 -9.33
CA ILE A 133 -11.53 -1.91 -8.84
C ILE A 133 -11.82 -2.77 -10.06
N SER A 134 -11.12 -3.90 -10.17
CA SER A 134 -11.28 -4.80 -11.34
C SER A 134 -12.55 -5.65 -11.28
N SER A 135 -12.98 -6.04 -10.08
CA SER A 135 -14.23 -6.76 -9.86
C SER A 135 -15.01 -6.11 -8.71
N THR A 136 -15.99 -5.29 -9.06
CA THR A 136 -16.84 -4.54 -8.11
C THR A 136 -17.90 -5.40 -7.43
N THR A 137 -18.05 -6.66 -7.83
CA THR A 137 -18.94 -7.63 -7.20
C THR A 137 -18.23 -8.42 -6.10
N CYS A 138 -16.91 -8.58 -6.19
CA CYS A 138 -16.12 -9.42 -5.29
C CYS A 138 -15.32 -8.62 -4.26
N TYR A 139 -14.89 -7.42 -4.63
CA TYR A 139 -14.01 -6.59 -3.82
C TYR A 139 -14.48 -5.14 -3.78
N PHE A 140 -14.20 -4.49 -2.66
CA PHE A 140 -14.72 -3.17 -2.36
C PHE A 140 -13.66 -2.30 -1.69
N LEU A 141 -13.74 -1.00 -1.96
CA LEU A 141 -12.96 0.05 -1.30
C LEU A 141 -13.92 1.05 -0.67
N SER A 142 -13.59 1.55 0.52
CA SER A 142 -14.23 2.76 1.04
C SER A 142 -13.71 3.99 0.29
N GLY A 143 -14.41 5.11 0.42
CA GLY A 143 -13.80 6.42 0.14
C GLY A 143 -12.60 6.68 1.07
N ILE A 144 -11.73 7.61 0.67
CA ILE A 144 -10.61 8.06 1.50
C ILE A 144 -11.14 9.02 2.58
N ASP A 145 -10.90 8.70 3.84
CA ASP A 145 -11.01 9.66 4.95
C ASP A 145 -9.81 10.59 4.88
N THR A 146 -9.97 11.73 4.22
CA THR A 146 -8.89 12.70 3.97
C THR A 146 -8.34 13.36 5.24
N ARG A 147 -9.09 13.32 6.35
CA ARG A 147 -8.62 13.82 7.65
C ARG A 147 -7.69 12.83 8.35
N LYS A 148 -7.83 11.54 8.03
CA LYS A 148 -7.02 10.45 8.59
C LYS A 148 -6.04 9.85 7.59
N SER A 149 -6.08 10.31 6.34
CA SER A 149 -5.33 9.75 5.22
C SER A 149 -5.44 8.23 5.20
N ARG A 150 -6.68 7.73 5.16
CA ARG A 150 -7.01 6.31 5.35
C ARG A 150 -8.18 5.86 4.49
N PHE A 151 -8.13 4.63 3.98
CA PHE A 151 -9.29 3.93 3.41
C PHE A 151 -9.33 2.47 3.87
N PHE A 152 -10.52 1.88 3.81
CA PHE A 152 -10.75 0.46 4.09
C PHE A 152 -10.91 -0.30 2.78
N TYR A 153 -10.52 -1.58 2.80
CA TYR A 153 -10.60 -2.46 1.65
C TYR A 153 -10.93 -3.88 2.10
N GLY A 154 -11.52 -4.66 1.19
CA GLY A 154 -11.75 -6.08 1.43
C GLY A 154 -12.83 -6.67 0.54
N GLY A 155 -13.35 -7.81 0.95
CA GLY A 155 -14.29 -8.62 0.21
C GLY A 155 -13.97 -10.11 0.37
N ALA A 156 -15.00 -10.94 0.46
CA ALA A 156 -14.85 -12.36 0.75
C ALA A 156 -14.26 -13.18 -0.41
N GLY A 157 -14.05 -12.55 -1.58
CA GLY A 157 -13.83 -13.26 -2.82
C GLY A 157 -15.17 -13.68 -3.45
N CYS A 158 -15.10 -14.43 -4.53
CA CYS A 158 -16.27 -14.86 -5.29
C CYS A 158 -15.95 -16.03 -6.23
N ASP A 159 -16.98 -16.73 -6.66
CA ASP A 159 -16.89 -17.66 -7.79
C ASP A 159 -16.98 -16.84 -9.08
N ASP A 160 -15.82 -16.54 -9.67
CA ASP A 160 -15.67 -15.80 -10.93
C ASP A 160 -15.09 -16.66 -12.05
#